data_AF-A0A960S992-F1
#
_entry.id   AF-A0A960S992-F1
#
_cell.length_a   1.000
_cell.length_b   1.000
_cell.length_c   1.000
_cell.angle_alpha   90.00
_cell.angle_beta   90.00
_cell.angle_gamma   90.00
#
_symmetry.space_group_name_H-M   'P 1'
#
loop_
_entity.id
_entity.type
_entity.pdbx_description
1 polymer ?
#
loop_
_entity_poly.entity_id
_entity_poly.type
_entity_poly.pdbx_seq_one_letter_code
_entity_poly.pdbx_strand_id
1 'polypeptide(L)'
;MVKLCNRVEPILKKYRITITDLQSTDKWKDLVQARAVFARAAQLSGLSLLSVSQFLNKHHGTVSKLAKQARQKKNLNELAIGIVEKIAK
;
A
#
# COMPACT_ATOMS: atom_id res chain seq x y z
N MET A 1 -0.09 -1.21 15.10
CA MET A 1 1.04 -0.92 14.19
C MET A 1 1.71 -2.18 13.63
N VAL A 2 2.04 -3.21 14.44
CA VAL A 2 2.75 -4.44 14.01
C VAL A 2 2.14 -5.12 12.77
N LYS A 3 0.80 -5.19 12.68
CA LYS A 3 0.10 -5.78 11.52
C LYS A 3 0.37 -5.04 10.19
N LEU A 4 0.57 -3.72 10.19
CA LEU A 4 0.86 -2.94 8.98
C LEU A 4 2.32 -3.11 8.54
N CYS A 5 3.26 -3.20 9.50
CA CYS A 5 4.68 -3.37 9.21
C CYS A 5 4.95 -4.72 8.51
N ASN A 6 4.37 -5.83 8.97
CA ASN A 6 4.55 -7.12 8.28
C ASN A 6 3.96 -7.12 6.86
N ARG A 7 3.01 -6.22 6.58
CA ARG A 7 2.35 -6.11 5.27
C ARG A 7 3.08 -5.22 4.27
N VAL A 8 4.01 -4.38 4.74
CA VAL A 8 4.73 -3.44 3.89
C VAL A 8 5.97 -4.08 3.25
N GLU A 9 6.61 -5.03 3.93
CA GLU A 9 7.91 -5.59 3.51
C GLU A 9 7.91 -6.20 2.08
N PRO A 10 6.89 -6.97 1.65
CA PRO A 10 6.85 -7.48 0.27
C PRO A 10 6.78 -6.38 -0.79
N ILE A 11 6.15 -5.25 -0.45
CA ILE A 11 6.01 -4.09 -1.34
C ILE A 11 7.36 -3.37 -1.44
N LEU A 12 8.02 -3.14 -0.31
CA LEU A 12 9.35 -2.53 -0.27
C LEU A 12 10.34 -3.31 -1.14
N LYS A 13 10.38 -4.64 -0.99
CA LYS A 13 11.23 -5.52 -1.80
C LYS A 13 10.87 -5.46 -3.29
N LYS A 14 9.57 -5.47 -3.63
CA LYS A 14 9.11 -5.45 -5.02
C LYS A 14 9.50 -4.16 -5.76
N TYR A 15 9.39 -3.01 -5.09
CA TYR A 15 9.66 -1.71 -5.68
C TYR A 15 11.10 -1.22 -5.41
N ARG A 16 11.90 -1.95 -4.63
CA ARG A 16 13.26 -1.59 -4.20
C ARG A 16 13.29 -0.22 -3.50
N ILE A 17 12.36 -0.03 -2.56
CA ILE A 17 12.19 1.21 -1.79
C ILE A 17 12.20 0.92 -0.29
N THR A 18 12.37 1.97 0.52
CA THR A 18 12.31 1.92 1.99
C THR A 18 10.95 2.39 2.52
N ILE A 19 10.70 2.20 3.82
CA ILE A 19 9.49 2.75 4.48
C ILE A 19 9.48 4.27 4.38
N THR A 20 10.63 4.92 4.54
CA THR A 20 10.80 6.36 4.41
C THR A 20 10.41 6.86 3.02
N ASP A 21 10.80 6.15 1.95
CA ASP A 21 10.37 6.51 0.59
C ASP A 21 8.85 6.34 0.42
N LEU A 22 8.29 5.28 0.99
CA LEU A 22 6.85 5.04 0.94
C LEU A 22 6.06 6.12 1.69
N GLN A 23 6.63 6.71 2.74
CA GLN A 23 6.06 7.82 3.51
C GLN A 23 6.38 9.21 2.94
N SER A 24 7.36 9.30 2.03
CA SER A 24 7.83 10.57 1.46
C SER A 24 6.74 11.31 0.67
N THR A 25 6.94 12.59 0.40
CA THR A 25 6.06 13.41 -0.45
C THR A 25 6.31 13.22 -1.94
N ASP A 26 7.35 12.47 -2.33
CA ASP A 26 7.75 12.28 -3.71
C ASP A 26 6.70 11.57 -4.53
N LYS A 27 6.53 12.00 -5.77
CA LYS A 27 5.46 11.52 -6.67
C LYS A 27 5.98 10.67 -7.81
N TRP A 28 7.12 10.00 -7.59
CA TRP A 28 7.71 9.11 -8.57
C TRP A 28 6.72 7.96 -8.85
N LYS A 29 6.63 7.56 -10.12
CA LYS A 29 5.62 6.59 -10.59
C LYS A 29 5.58 5.33 -9.72
N ASP A 30 6.75 4.82 -9.36
CA ASP A 30 6.88 3.60 -8.56
C ASP A 30 6.43 3.79 -7.12
N LEU A 31 6.73 4.94 -6.50
CA LEU A 31 6.24 5.27 -5.16
C LEU A 31 4.72 5.41 -5.12
N VAL A 32 4.13 6.05 -6.14
CA VAL A 32 2.67 6.19 -6.24
C VAL A 32 2.02 4.81 -6.40
N GLN A 33 2.58 3.93 -7.23
CA GLN A 33 2.08 2.57 -7.37
C GLN A 33 2.25 1.74 -6.09
N ALA A 34 3.41 1.82 -5.43
CA ALA A 34 3.67 1.13 -4.18
C ALA A 34 2.66 1.54 -3.09
N ARG A 35 2.36 2.84 -2.96
CA ARG A 35 1.34 3.35 -2.03
C ARG A 35 -0.07 2.88 -2.41
N ALA A 36 -0.38 2.81 -3.70
CA ALA A 36 -1.67 2.29 -4.19
C ALA A 36 -1.85 0.80 -3.86
N VAL A 37 -0.82 -0.01 -4.13
CA VAL A 37 -0.79 -1.44 -3.79
C VAL A 37 -0.91 -1.64 -2.28
N PHE A 38 -0.16 -0.88 -1.48
CA PHE A 38 -0.24 -0.95 -0.02
C PHE A 38 -1.63 -0.60 0.51
N ALA A 39 -2.23 0.49 0.03
CA ALA A 39 -3.57 0.90 0.43
C ALA A 39 -4.62 -0.17 0.10
N ARG A 40 -4.50 -0.81 -1.08
CA ARG A 40 -5.40 -1.89 -1.48
C ARG A 40 -5.19 -3.17 -0.68
N ALA A 41 -3.95 -3.57 -0.45
CA ALA A 41 -3.61 -4.75 0.35
C ALA A 41 -4.10 -4.60 1.81
N ALA A 42 -3.95 -3.39 2.36
CA ALA A 42 -4.47 -3.06 3.68
C ALA A 42 -6.00 -3.16 3.74
N GLN A 43 -6.72 -2.63 2.74
CA GLN A 43 -8.17 -2.78 2.63
C GLN A 43 -8.61 -4.25 2.55
N LEU A 44 -7.96 -5.04 1.69
CA LEU A 44 -8.24 -6.48 1.54
C LEU A 44 -8.01 -7.25 2.84
N SER A 45 -7.11 -6.76 3.69
CA SER A 45 -6.83 -7.29 5.03
C SER A 45 -7.77 -6.78 6.13
N GLY A 46 -8.80 -6.00 5.78
CA GLY A 46 -9.75 -5.42 6.74
C GLY A 46 -9.21 -4.23 7.55
N LEU A 47 -8.09 -3.62 7.14
CA LEU A 47 -7.56 -2.43 7.81
C LEU A 47 -8.31 -1.16 7.39
N SER A 48 -8.49 -0.24 8.34
CA SER A 48 -9.12 1.05 8.06
C SER A 48 -8.19 1.94 7.22
N LEU A 49 -8.79 2.70 6.29
CA LEU A 49 -8.06 3.68 5.48
C LEU A 49 -7.39 4.76 6.33
N LEU A 50 -7.96 5.08 7.50
CA LEU A 50 -7.37 6.01 8.46
C LEU A 50 -6.04 5.48 9.04
N SER A 51 -5.98 4.19 9.36
CA SER A 51 -4.72 3.58 9.83
C SER A 51 -3.64 3.61 8.76
N VAL A 52 -4.03 3.38 7.51
CA VAL A 52 -3.13 3.46 6.35
C VAL A 52 -2.66 4.90 6.12
N SER A 53 -3.55 5.89 6.28
CA SER A 53 -3.23 7.29 6.08
C SER A 53 -2.25 7.82 7.14
N GLN A 54 -2.42 7.39 8.40
CA GLN A 54 -1.46 7.64 9.47
C GLN A 54 -0.11 7.00 9.15
N PHE A 55 -0.09 5.73 8.73
CA PHE A 55 1.15 5.04 8.38
C PHE A 55 1.89 5.71 7.20
N LEU A 56 1.18 6.13 6.16
CA LEU A 56 1.78 6.74 4.97
C LEU A 56 2.12 8.23 5.16
N ASN A 57 1.75 8.84 6.28
CA ASN A 57 1.77 10.28 6.46
C ASN A 57 1.09 11.03 5.30
N LYS A 58 -0.13 10.58 4.94
CA LYS A 58 -0.94 11.15 3.85
C LYS A 58 -2.34 11.50 4.31
N HIS A 59 -2.97 12.44 3.61
CA HIS A 59 -4.38 12.73 3.78
C HIS A 59 -5.24 11.51 3.43
N HIS A 60 -6.29 11.26 4.22
CA HIS A 60 -7.21 10.13 4.04
C HIS A 60 -7.81 10.06 2.62
N GLY A 61 -8.20 11.21 2.06
CA GLY A 61 -8.71 11.30 0.68
C GLY A 61 -7.70 10.86 -0.38
N THR A 62 -6.40 11.06 -0.15
CA THR A 62 -5.33 10.58 -1.03
C THR A 62 -5.23 9.06 -0.98
N VAL A 63 -5.29 8.48 0.21
CA VAL A 63 -5.26 7.02 0.38
C VAL A 63 -6.49 6.36 -0.25
N SER A 64 -7.67 6.97 -0.11
CA SER A 64 -8.89 6.50 -0.77
C SER A 64 -8.75 6.50 -2.31
N LYS A 65 -8.21 7.57 -2.89
CA LYS A 65 -7.93 7.65 -4.33
C LYS A 65 -6.92 6.58 -4.78
N LEU A 66 -5.86 6.36 -4.01
CA LEU A 66 -4.84 5.35 -4.28
C LEU A 66 -5.41 3.93 -4.23
N ALA A 67 -6.21 3.60 -3.22
CA ALA A 67 -6.88 2.31 -3.11
C ALA A 67 -7.86 2.07 -4.28
N LYS A 68 -8.64 3.09 -4.66
CA LYS A 68 -9.53 3.05 -5.83
C LYS A 68 -8.73 2.82 -7.11
N GLN A 69 -7.63 3.53 -7.30
CA GLN A 69 -6.75 3.38 -8.46
C GLN A 69 -6.19 1.96 -8.56
N ALA A 70 -5.68 1.40 -7.46
CA ALA A 70 -5.18 0.03 -7.43
C ALA A 70 -6.30 -0.99 -7.72
N ARG A 71 -7.51 -0.80 -7.19
CA ARG A 71 -8.67 -1.66 -7.48
C ARG A 71 -9.04 -1.66 -8.97
N GLN A 72 -8.95 -0.51 -9.64
CA GLN A 72 -9.31 -0.37 -11.06
C GLN A 72 -8.24 -0.90 -12.01
N LYS A 73 -6.97 -0.90 -11.60
CA LYS A 73 -5.85 -1.40 -12.41
C LYS A 73 -5.59 -2.87 -12.10
N LYS A 74 -5.92 -3.76 -13.03
CA LYS A 74 -5.83 -5.22 -12.88
C LYS A 74 -4.48 -5.66 -12.29
N ASN A 75 -3.38 -5.20 -12.86
CA ASN A 75 -2.03 -5.51 -12.41
C ASN A 75 -1.74 -5.09 -10.95
N LEU A 76 -2.19 -3.91 -10.52
CA LEU A 76 -1.98 -3.44 -9.14
C LEU A 76 -2.88 -4.17 -8.15
N ASN A 77 -4.11 -4.52 -8.56
CA ASN A 77 -5.02 -5.28 -7.73
C ASN A 77 -4.52 -6.73 -7.51
N GLU A 78 -4.04 -7.39 -8.57
CA GLU A 78 -3.44 -8.73 -8.49
C GLU A 78 -2.19 -8.73 -7.60
N LEU A 79 -1.32 -7.73 -7.73
CA LEU A 79 -0.17 -7.56 -6.83
C LEU A 79 -0.62 -7.43 -5.37
N ALA A 80 -1.63 -6.61 -5.09
CA ALA A 80 -2.15 -6.42 -3.75
C ALA A 80 -2.74 -7.73 -3.17
N ILE A 81 -3.50 -8.49 -3.96
CA ILE A 81 -4.03 -9.80 -3.56
C ILE A 81 -2.89 -10.77 -3.23
N GLY A 82 -1.93 -10.92 -4.14
CA GLY A 82 -0.80 -11.83 -3.94
C GLY A 82 0.08 -11.47 -2.75
N ILE A 83 0.15 -10.18 -2.36
CA ILE A 83 0.81 -9.76 -1.12
C ILE A 83 0.01 -10.23 0.10
N VAL A 84 -1.31 -10.01 0.11
CA VAL A 84 -2.18 -10.43 1.22
C VAL A 84 -2.12 -11.94 1.44
N GLU A 85 -2.16 -12.73 0.36
CA GLU A 85 -2.04 -14.19 0.42
C GLU A 85 -0.71 -14.66 1.01
N LYS A 86 0.40 -13.99 0.67
CA LYS A 86 1.74 -14.30 1.22
C LYS A 86 1.88 -14.03 2.71
N ILE A 87 1.05 -13.14 3.25
CA ILE A 87 1.10 -12.73 4.67
C ILE A 87 0.10 -13.53 5.51
N ALA A 88 -0.91 -14.13 4.87
CA ALA A 88 -1.87 -15.02 5.50
C ALA A 88 -1.38 -16.47 5.66
N LYS A 89 -0.34 -16.86 4.90
CA LYS A 89 0.42 -18.10 5.08
C LYS A 89 1.52 -17.92 6.13
#